data_AF-A0A922WVC0-F1
#
_entry.id   AF-A0A922WVC0-F1
#
_cell.length_a   1.000
_cell.length_b   1.000
_cell.length_c   1.000
_cell.angle_alpha   90.00
_cell.angle_beta   90.00
_cell.angle_gamma   90.00
#
_symmetry.space_group_name_H-M   'P 1'
#
loop_
_entity.id
_entity.type
_entity.pdbx_description
1 polymer ?
#
loop_
_entity_poly.entity_id
_entity_poly.type
_entity_poly.pdbx_seq_one_letter_code
_entity_poly.pdbx_strand_id
1 'polypeptide(L)'
;MSTATAPKSPFRFHPRLWIGAAMMLAFPALGMLISDEVNWGLEDFAAMTLLLALLCGGIEAALHWLDAPRWRIGAIMLAVLLCLTVWAHLAVGIIG
;
A
#
# COMPACT_ATOMS: atom_id res chain seq x y z
N MET A 1 -37.77 -17.31 21.87
CA MET A 1 -36.64 -16.45 22.31
C MET A 1 -35.65 -16.42 21.16
N SER A 2 -35.82 -15.49 20.21
CA SER A 2 -35.00 -15.43 18.99
C SER A 2 -33.90 -14.39 19.18
N THR A 3 -32.65 -14.85 19.29
CA THR A 3 -31.46 -14.01 19.27
C THR A 3 -31.20 -13.55 17.84
N ALA A 4 -31.76 -12.39 17.47
CA ALA A 4 -31.42 -11.75 16.20
C ALA A 4 -29.93 -11.38 16.22
N THR A 5 -29.13 -12.12 15.47
CA THR A 5 -27.69 -11.87 15.31
C THR A 5 -27.53 -10.60 14.49
N ALA A 6 -26.94 -9.55 15.09
CA ALA A 6 -26.71 -8.29 14.41
C ALA A 6 -25.90 -8.49 13.12
N PRO A 7 -26.23 -7.82 12.00
CA PRO A 7 -25.53 -8.00 10.74
C PRO A 7 -24.06 -7.60 10.88
N LYS A 8 -23.14 -8.51 10.48
CA LYS A 8 -21.71 -8.23 10.44
C LYS A 8 -21.48 -7.07 9.47
N SER A 9 -20.77 -6.02 9.94
CA SER A 9 -20.45 -4.84 9.14
C SER A 9 -19.94 -5.23 7.75
N PRO A 10 -20.45 -4.64 6.65
CA PRO A 10 -19.91 -4.89 5.32
C PRO A 10 -18.44 -4.48 5.25
N PHE A 11 -17.67 -5.18 4.41
CA PHE A 11 -16.30 -4.79 4.07
C PHE A 11 -16.32 -3.39 3.43
N ARG A 12 -15.65 -2.43 4.05
CA ARG A 12 -15.56 -1.05 3.56
C ARG A 12 -14.25 -0.89 2.81
N PHE A 13 -14.33 -0.89 1.49
CA PHE A 13 -13.19 -0.63 0.63
C PHE A 13 -12.88 0.88 0.58
N HIS A 14 -11.61 1.27 0.74
CA HIS A 14 -11.18 2.66 0.69
C HIS A 14 -10.47 2.98 -0.64
N PRO A 15 -11.19 3.34 -1.71
CA PRO A 15 -10.60 3.56 -3.05
C PRO A 15 -9.56 4.69 -3.06
N ARG A 16 -9.64 5.64 -2.13
CA ARG A 16 -8.69 6.76 -2.02
C ARG A 16 -7.26 6.30 -1.76
N LEU A 17 -7.08 5.20 -1.01
CA LEU A 17 -5.76 4.63 -0.76
C LEU A 17 -5.13 4.09 -2.06
N TRP A 18 -5.94 3.39 -2.85
CA TRP A 18 -5.52 2.80 -4.12
C TRP A 18 -5.26 3.86 -5.20
N ILE A 19 -6.06 4.93 -5.23
CA ILE A 19 -5.81 6.07 -6.12
C ILE A 19 -4.47 6.74 -5.76
N GLY A 20 -4.19 6.93 -4.46
CA GLY A 20 -2.90 7.47 -4.01
C GLY A 20 -1.71 6.60 -4.45
N ALA A 21 -1.82 5.28 -4.30
CA ALA A 21 -0.81 4.35 -4.79
C ALA A 21 -0.62 4.42 -6.31
N ALA A 22 -1.70 4.46 -7.08
CA ALA A 22 -1.64 4.59 -8.54
C ALA A 22 -1.01 5.92 -8.98
N MET A 23 -1.32 7.03 -8.30
CA MET A 23 -0.70 8.33 -8.58
C MET A 23 0.81 8.32 -8.29
N MET A 24 1.23 7.65 -7.23
CA MET A 24 2.65 7.51 -6.90
C MET A 24 3.41 6.71 -7.97
N LEU A 25 2.80 5.67 -8.53
CA LEU A 25 3.36 4.89 -9.64
C LEU A 25 3.33 5.65 -10.98
N ALA A 26 2.35 6.54 -11.17
CA ALA A 26 2.25 7.38 -12.36
C ALA A 26 3.39 8.40 -12.43
N PHE A 27 3.95 8.82 -11.29
CA PHE A 27 5.05 9.79 -11.23
C PHE A 27 6.30 9.35 -12.01
N PRO A 28 6.91 8.18 -11.75
CA PRO A 28 8.05 7.70 -12.52
C PRO A 28 7.69 7.40 -13.98
N ALA A 29 6.49 6.86 -14.24
CA ALA A 29 6.03 6.63 -15.61
C ALA A 29 5.99 7.92 -16.43
N LEU A 30 5.40 8.99 -15.90
CA LEU A 30 5.40 10.30 -16.54
C LEU A 30 6.82 10.89 -16.64
N GLY A 31 7.67 10.65 -15.63
CA GLY A 31 9.08 11.05 -15.65
C GLY A 31 9.83 10.48 -16.86
N MET A 32 9.70 9.18 -17.11
CA MET A 32 10.29 8.50 -18.28
C MET A 32 9.77 9.01 -19.63
N LEU A 33 8.53 9.53 -19.68
CA LEU A 33 8.00 10.14 -20.90
C LEU A 33 8.60 11.53 -21.19
N ILE A 34 9.11 12.21 -20.15
CA ILE A 34 9.55 13.61 -20.24
C ILE A 34 11.08 13.71 -20.29
N SER A 35 11.80 12.87 -19.56
CA SER A 35 13.26 12.91 -19.45
C SER A 35 13.85 11.50 -19.29
N ASP A 36 15.07 11.32 -19.81
CA ASP A 36 15.88 10.10 -19.63
C ASP A 36 16.51 10.01 -18.22
N GLU A 37 16.39 11.07 -17.41
CA GLU A 37 16.88 11.09 -16.02
C GLU A 37 16.15 10.10 -15.10
N VAL A 38 14.91 9.74 -15.45
CA VAL A 38 14.16 8.68 -14.77
C VAL A 38 14.24 7.45 -15.66
N ASN A 39 14.90 6.39 -15.18
CA ASN A 39 15.04 5.15 -15.92
C ASN A 39 14.65 3.99 -14.99
N TRP A 40 13.35 3.70 -14.90
CA TRP A 40 12.89 2.51 -14.19
C TRP A 40 12.68 1.37 -15.18
N GLY A 41 13.22 0.21 -14.84
CA GLY A 41 12.92 -1.02 -15.54
C GLY A 41 11.51 -1.53 -15.22
N LEU A 42 11.10 -2.57 -15.95
CA LEU A 42 9.86 -3.29 -15.64
C LEU A 42 9.89 -3.89 -14.22
N GLU A 43 11.08 -4.28 -13.76
CA GLU A 43 11.32 -4.79 -12.41
C GLU A 43 11.05 -3.76 -11.31
N ASP A 44 11.44 -2.50 -11.49
CA ASP A 44 11.14 -1.42 -10.56
C ASP A 44 9.64 -1.16 -10.45
N PHE A 45 8.94 -1.12 -11.59
CA PHE A 45 7.48 -1.00 -11.60
C PHE A 45 6.81 -2.19 -10.92
N ALA A 46 7.27 -3.41 -11.17
CA ALA A 46 6.74 -4.60 -10.53
C ALA A 46 6.97 -4.57 -9.01
N ALA A 47 8.18 -4.21 -8.57
CA ALA A 47 8.56 -4.12 -7.17
C ALA A 47 7.74 -3.03 -6.46
N MET A 48 7.66 -1.82 -7.04
CA MET A 48 6.89 -0.72 -6.48
C MET A 48 5.39 -1.02 -6.44
N THR A 49 4.84 -1.63 -7.50
CA THR A 49 3.43 -2.05 -7.55
C THR A 49 3.13 -3.07 -6.46
N LEU A 50 3.96 -4.09 -6.32
CA LEU A 50 3.80 -5.12 -5.29
C LEU A 50 3.90 -4.49 -3.89
N LEU A 51 4.88 -3.63 -3.67
CA LEU A 51 5.09 -2.95 -2.39
C LEU A 51 3.89 -2.10 -1.99
N LEU A 52 3.38 -1.27 -2.90
CA LEU A 52 2.20 -0.45 -2.67
C LEU A 52 0.93 -1.28 -2.48
N ALA A 53 0.76 -2.37 -3.24
CA ALA A 53 -0.36 -3.28 -3.09
C ALA A 53 -0.36 -3.95 -1.70
N LEU A 54 0.82 -4.38 -1.22
CA LEU A 54 0.97 -4.93 0.13
C LEU A 54 0.69 -3.89 1.22
N LEU A 55 1.15 -2.65 1.04
CA LEU A 55 0.86 -1.56 1.98
C LEU A 55 -0.64 -1.25 2.03
N CYS A 56 -1.28 -1.01 0.88
CA CYS A 56 -2.71 -0.72 0.80
C CYS A 56 -3.56 -1.88 1.33
N GLY A 57 -3.22 -3.12 0.94
CA GLY A 57 -3.87 -4.32 1.44
C GLY A 57 -3.70 -4.51 2.95
N GLY A 58 -2.51 -4.24 3.48
CA GLY A 58 -2.22 -4.29 4.91
C GLY A 58 -3.01 -3.24 5.71
N ILE A 59 -3.15 -2.02 5.18
CA ILE A 59 -3.98 -0.96 5.79
C ILE A 59 -5.45 -1.35 5.76
N GLU A 60 -5.99 -1.82 4.63
CA GLU A 60 -7.37 -2.28 4.52
C GLU A 60 -7.65 -3.47 5.46
N ALA A 61 -6.70 -4.41 5.57
CA ALA A 61 -6.78 -5.52 6.51
C ALA A 61 -6.80 -5.01 7.97
N ALA A 62 -5.93 -4.05 8.32
CA ALA A 62 -5.93 -3.45 9.64
C ALA A 62 -7.25 -2.73 9.96
N LEU A 63 -7.81 -1.99 9.00
CA LEU A 63 -9.09 -1.30 9.16
C LEU A 63 -10.27 -2.26 9.28
N HIS A 64 -10.22 -3.42 8.61
CA HIS A 64 -11.31 -4.40 8.61
C HIS A 64 -11.26 -5.39 9.79
N TRP A 65 -10.07 -5.88 10.16
CA TRP A 65 -9.92 -6.99 11.09
C TRP A 65 -9.62 -6.58 12.53
N LEU A 66 -9.06 -5.38 12.73
CA LEU A 66 -8.76 -4.89 14.08
C LEU A 66 -9.89 -3.98 14.52
N ASP A 67 -10.46 -4.17 15.71
CA ASP A 67 -11.51 -3.27 16.23
C ASP A 67 -10.95 -2.11 17.04
N ALA A 68 -9.88 -2.37 17.81
CA ALA A 68 -9.33 -1.35 18.70
C ALA A 68 -8.42 -0.36 17.95
N PRO A 69 -8.61 0.96 18.14
CA PRO A 69 -7.83 1.98 17.43
C PRO A 69 -6.34 1.87 17.71
N ARG A 70 -5.95 1.47 18.92
CA ARG A 70 -4.54 1.24 19.30
C ARG A 70 -3.86 0.18 18.44
N TRP A 71 -4.57 -0.92 18.15
CA TRP A 71 -4.03 -2.01 17.32
C TRP A 71 -4.05 -1.61 15.84
N ARG A 72 -5.11 -0.93 15.38
CA ARG A 72 -5.18 -0.38 14.01
C ARG A 72 -3.99 0.52 13.71
N ILE A 73 -3.73 1.50 14.57
CA ILE A 73 -2.63 2.45 14.40
C ILE A 73 -1.28 1.71 14.43
N GLY A 74 -1.08 0.78 15.38
CA GLY A 74 0.14 -0.02 15.45
C GLY A 74 0.39 -0.85 14.19
N ALA A 75 -0.65 -1.50 13.66
CA ALA A 75 -0.55 -2.30 12.44
C ALA A 75 -0.27 -1.44 11.19
N ILE A 76 -0.95 -0.29 11.05
CA ILE A 76 -0.71 0.65 9.96
C ILE A 76 0.72 1.21 10.03
N MET A 77 1.16 1.63 11.22
CA MET A 77 2.54 2.10 11.45
C MET A 77 3.57 1.04 11.08
N LEU A 78 3.36 -0.21 11.50
CA LEU A 78 4.24 -1.32 11.15
C LEU A 78 4.26 -1.57 9.64
N ALA A 79 3.09 -1.58 8.98
CA ALA A 79 3.00 -1.76 7.53
C ALA A 79 3.75 -0.66 6.77
N VAL A 80 3.60 0.60 7.20
CA VAL A 80 4.33 1.75 6.63
C VAL A 80 5.84 1.60 6.87
N LEU A 81 6.27 1.26 8.08
CA LEU A 81 7.69 1.07 8.39
C LEU A 81 8.33 -0.04 7.56
N LEU A 82 7.65 -1.18 7.43
CA LEU A 82 8.11 -2.29 6.59
C LEU A 82 8.18 -1.86 5.11
N CYS A 83 7.15 -1.16 4.63
CA CYS A 83 7.13 -0.62 3.27
C CYS A 83 8.32 0.31 3.02
N LEU A 84 8.56 1.28 3.91
CA LEU A 84 9.67 2.22 3.80
C LEU A 84 11.04 1.53 3.89
N THR A 85 11.16 0.51 4.74
CA THR A 85 12.39 -0.26 4.89
C THR A 85 12.71 -1.05 3.63
N VAL A 86 11.72 -1.75 3.06
CA VAL A 86 11.88 -2.46 1.79
C VAL A 86 12.18 -1.47 0.67
N TRP A 87 11.45 -0.36 0.59
CA TRP A 87 11.72 0.67 -0.42
C TRP A 87 13.14 1.23 -0.34
N ALA A 88 13.62 1.57 0.86
CA ALA A 88 14.97 2.05 1.06
C ALA A 88 16.03 1.02 0.65
N HIS A 89 15.79 -0.26 0.91
CA HIS A 89 16.67 -1.34 0.49
C HIS A 89 16.72 -1.49 -1.04
N LEU A 90 15.56 -1.40 -1.70
CA LEU A 90 15.49 -1.42 -3.17
C LEU A 90 16.19 -0.20 -3.78
N ALA A 91 15.99 0.99 -3.20
CA ALA A 91 16.54 2.26 -3.69
C ALA A 91 18.07 2.39 -3.57
N VAL A 92 18.71 1.68 -2.63
CA VAL A 92 20.16 1.74 -2.42
C VAL A 92 20.94 0.84 -3.42
N GLY A 93 20.26 0.08 -4.28
CA GLY A 93 20.91 -0.54 -5.45
C GLY A 93 21.00 -2.06 -5.43
N ILE A 94 19.94 -2.76 -5.00
CA ILE A 94 19.75 -4.16 -5.43
C ILE A 94 18.97 -4.22 -6.76
N ILE A 95 18.30 -3.14 -7.13
CA ILE A 95 17.66 -2.94 -8.43
C ILE A 95 18.11 -1.56 -8.89
N GLY A 96 19.08 -1.50 -9.80
CA GLY A 96 19.74 -0.27 -10.27
C GLY A 96 20.94 -0.61 -11.13
#